data_AF-A0A5K0Y7C7-F1
#
_entry.id   AF-A0A5K0Y7C7-F1
#
_cell.length_a   1.000
_cell.length_b   1.000
_cell.length_c   1.000
_cell.angle_alpha   90.00
_cell.angle_beta   90.00
_cell.angle_gamma   90.00
#
_symmetry.space_group_name_H-M   'P 1'
#
loop_
_entity.id
_entity.type
_entity.pdbx_description
1 polymer ?
#
loop_
_entity_poly.entity_id
_entity_poly.type
_entity_poly.pdbx_seq_one_letter_code
_entity_poly.pdbx_strand_id
1 'polypeptide(L)' 'MIDVACALEYLHHGYSKTILHFDPKSLNVLLDESMTAYISDFGIEKFIVGHKSSTLTTTLGTMGYIAP' A
#
# COMPACT_ATOMS: atom_id res chain seq x y z
N MET A 1 12.91 -1.07 -8.11
CA MET A 1 12.75 -0.74 -6.66
C MET A 1 12.25 0.69 -6.46
N ILE A 2 12.60 1.63 -7.34
CA ILE A 2 12.05 3.00 -7.30
C ILE A 2 10.54 3.03 -7.55
N ASP A 3 10.03 2.21 -8.47
CA ASP A 3 8.61 2.25 -8.88
C ASP A 3 7.65 1.93 -7.74
N VAL A 4 7.98 0.92 -6.92
CA VAL A 4 7.18 0.56 -5.72
C VAL A 4 7.19 1.69 -4.70
N ALA A 5 8.35 2.32 -4.47
CA ALA A 5 8.44 3.45 -3.54
C ALA A 5 7.64 4.66 -4.05
N CYS A 6 7.73 4.98 -5.33
CA CYS A 6 6.94 6.04 -5.96
C CYS A 6 5.43 5.74 -5.90
N ALA A 7 5.03 4.50 -6.15
CA ALA A 7 3.63 4.09 -6.04
C ALA A 7 3.10 4.25 -4.61
N LEU A 8 3.84 3.81 -3.58
CA LEU A 8 3.46 4.00 -2.17
C LEU A 8 3.42 5.49 -1.78
N GLU A 9 4.38 6.29 -2.25
CA GLU A 9 4.41 7.73 -2.00
C GLU A 9 3.19 8.43 -2.61
N TYR A 10 2.82 8.05 -3.83
CA TYR A 10 1.59 8.54 -4.48
C TYR A 10 0.33 8.15 -3.71
N LEU A 11 0.23 6.91 -3.21
CA LEU A 11 -0.92 6.48 -2.41
C LEU A 11 -1.04 7.25 -1.09
N HIS A 12 0.10 7.56 -0.46
CA HIS A 12 0.11 8.26 0.82
C HIS A 12 -0.12 9.77 0.69
N HIS A 13 0.48 10.41 -0.31
CA HIS A 13 0.58 11.88 -0.40
C HIS A 13 0.16 12.46 -1.75
N GLY A 14 0.19 11.68 -2.82
CA GLY A 14 -0.12 12.13 -4.18
C GLY A 14 -1.61 12.19 -4.51
N TYR A 15 -2.46 11.55 -3.70
CA TYR A 15 -3.91 11.55 -3.87
C TYR A 15 -4.62 12.46 -2.86
N SER A 16 -5.83 12.92 -3.20
CA SER A 16 -6.64 13.81 -2.35
C SER A 16 -6.97 13.24 -0.95
N LYS A 17 -6.81 11.93 -0.78
CA LYS A 17 -7.04 11.16 0.43
C LYS A 17 -5.89 10.18 0.58
N THR A 18 -5.37 10.03 1.80
CA THR A 18 -4.36 9.01 2.09
C THR A 18 -4.97 7.62 1.92
N ILE A 19 -4.33 6.80 1.10
CA ILE A 19 -4.65 5.40 0.86
C ILE A 19 -3.57 4.55 1.50
N LEU A 20 -3.94 3.65 2.41
CA LEU A 20 -3.02 2.75 3.08
C LEU A 20 -3.13 1.34 2.50
N HIS A 21 -2.02 0.79 2.01
CA HIS A 21 -2.00 -0.52 1.36
C HIS A 21 -2.06 -1.69 2.34
N PHE A 22 -1.47 -1.58 3.54
CA PHE A 22 -1.46 -2.64 4.58
C PHE A 22 -0.82 -4.00 4.21
N ASP A 23 -0.61 -4.33 2.93
CA ASP A 23 -0.02 -5.59 2.48
C ASP A 23 1.04 -5.45 1.37
N PRO A 24 2.03 -4.53 1.49
CA PRO A 24 3.12 -4.44 0.52
C PRO A 24 4.08 -5.63 0.70
N LYS A 25 3.82 -6.71 -0.04
CA LYS A 25 4.67 -7.90 -0.14
C LYS A 25 5.14 -8.11 -1.58
N SER A 26 6.24 -8.83 -1.78
CA SER A 26 6.78 -9.10 -3.11
C SER A 26 5.78 -9.80 -4.04
N LEU A 27 4.91 -10.64 -3.50
CA LEU A 27 3.84 -11.30 -4.25
C LEU A 27 2.79 -10.32 -4.80
N ASN A 28 2.67 -9.14 -4.18
CA ASN A 28 1.75 -8.07 -4.60
C ASN A 28 2.43 -7.03 -5.51
N VAL A 29 3.67 -7.29 -5.94
CA VAL A 29 4.38 -6.48 -6.94
C VAL A 29 4.37 -7.22 -8.27
N LEU A 30 3.61 -6.69 -9.23
CA LEU A 30 3.57 -7.18 -10.59
C LEU A 30 4.63 -6.50 -11.44
N LEU A 31 5.16 -7.21 -12.43
CA LEU A 31 6.10 -6.67 -13.41
C LEU A 31 5.48 -6.77 -14.80
N ASP A 32 5.63 -5.72 -15.60
CA ASP A 32 5.31 -5.77 -17.02
C ASP A 32 6.50 -6.23 -17.88
N GLU A 33 6.31 -6.27 -19.20
CA GLU A 33 7.34 -6.68 -20.17
C GLU A 33 8.60 -5.78 -20.14
N SER A 34 8.48 -4.56 -19.65
CA SER A 34 9.58 -3.58 -19.53
C SER A 34 10.31 -3.66 -18.18
N MET A 35 9.95 -4.61 -17.31
CA MET A 35 10.40 -4.70 -15.92
C MET A 35 9.98 -3.49 -15.06
N THR A 36 8.92 -2.79 -15.45
CA THR A 36 8.31 -1.75 -14.60
C THR A 36 7.49 -2.43 -13.52
N ALA A 37 7.69 -2.02 -12.26
CA ALA A 37 6.97 -2.59 -11.12
C ALA A 37 5.66 -1.83 -10.81
N TYR A 38 4.59 -2.59 -10.61
CA TYR A 38 3.26 -2.11 -10.26
C TYR A 38 2.80 -2.77 -8.97
N ILE A 39 2.23 -1.96 -8.09
CA ILE A 39 1.62 -2.45 -6.86
C ILE A 39 0.21 -3.00 -7.18
N SER A 40 -0.15 -4.14 -6.59
CA SER A 40 -1.40 -4.86 -6.82
C SER A 40 -2.01 -5.37 -5.51
N ASP A 41 -3.20 -5.98 -5.60
CA ASP A 41 -3.95 -6.53 -4.46
C ASP A 41 -4.45 -5.49 -3.43
N PHE A 42 -5.21 -4.50 -3.92
CA PHE A 42 -5.87 -3.50 -3.08
C PHE A 42 -7.09 -4.03 -2.28
N GLY A 43 -7.18 -5.34 -2.07
CA GLY A 43 -8.37 -6.02 -1.55
C GLY A 43 -8.75 -5.62 -0.12
N ILE A 44 -7.77 -5.21 0.69
CA ILE A 44 -7.94 -4.84 2.11
C ILE A 44 -8.02 -3.30 2.32
N GLU A 45 -7.94 -2.51 1.25
CA GLU A 45 -7.16 -1.25 1.29
C GLU A 45 -7.95 0.05 1.17
N LYS A 46 -9.26 0.00 1.33
CA LYS A 46 -10.04 1.24 1.33
C LYS A 46 -10.22 1.80 2.72
N PHE A 47 -9.11 1.98 3.46
CA PHE A 47 -9.12 2.96 4.54
C PHE A 47 -8.74 4.32 3.97
N ILE A 48 -9.76 5.04 3.51
CA ILE A 48 -9.69 6.49 3.34
C ILE A 48 -9.64 7.06 4.75
N VAL A 49 -8.43 7.25 5.26
CA VAL A 49 -8.24 7.98 6.52
C VAL A 49 -8.48 9.45 6.15
N GLY A 50 -9.58 10.03 6.62
CA GLY A 50 -9.72 11.49 6.63
C GLY A 50 -8.60 12.11 7.49
N HIS A 51 -8.52 13.44 7.60
CA HIS A 51 -7.45 14.17 8.32
C HIS A 51 -7.15 13.74 9.78
N LYS A 52 -7.90 12.80 10.36
CA LYS A 52 -7.66 12.22 11.68
C LYS A 52 -7.16 10.79 11.48
N SER A 53 -5.91 10.55 11.89
CA SER A 53 -5.32 9.22 12.10
C SER A 53 -6.32 8.33 12.84
N SER A 54 -7.08 7.52 12.12
CA SER A 54 -8.01 6.57 12.72
C SER A 54 -7.19 5.42 13.28
N THR A 55 -7.23 5.23 14.59
CA THR A 55 -6.60 4.07 15.23
C THR A 55 -7.29 2.81 14.71
N LEU A 56 -6.63 2.08 13.79
CA LEU A 56 -7.07 0.74 13.43
C LEU A 56 -6.73 -0.20 14.59
N THR A 57 -7.74 -0.84 15.15
CA THR A 57 -7.58 -1.85 16.21
C THR A 57 -7.57 -3.28 15.67
N THR A 58 -7.88 -3.45 14.38
CA THR A 58 -7.82 -4.74 13.69
C THR A 58 -6.45 -4.92 13.07
N THR A 59 -5.80 -6.06 13.35
CA THR A 59 -4.56 -6.46 12.67
C THR A 59 -4.88 -6.77 11.21
N LEU A 60 -4.31 -5.97 10.29
CA LEU A 60 -4.41 -6.15 8.84
C LEU A 60 -3.01 -6.39 8.26
N GLY A 61 -2.95 -7.13 7.15
CA GLY A 61 -1.70 -7.44 6.43
C GLY A 61 -1.24 -8.89 6.60
N THR A 62 -0.17 -9.25 5.89
CA THR A 62 0.45 -10.57 5.95
C THR A 62 1.45 -10.67 7.11
N MET A 63 1.36 -11.75 7.90
CA MET A 63 2.35 -12.04 8.96
C MET A 63 3.79 -11.99 8.44
N GLY A 64 4.68 -11.31 9.16
CA GLY A 64 6.06 -11.04 8.73
C GLY A 64 6.26 -9.75 7.93
N TYR A 65 5.17 -9.12 7.46
CA TYR A 65 5.18 -7.81 6.80
C TYR A 65 4.45 -6.73 7.62
N ILE A 66 3.76 -7.13 8.69
CA ILE A 66 3.07 -6.23 9.63
C ILE A 66 4.10 -5.53 10.52
N ALA A 67 3.97 -4.21 10.67
CA ALA A 67 4.77 -3.43 11.62
C ALA A 67 4.42 -3.81 13.08
N PRO A 68 5.40 -3.85 14.00
CA PRO A 68 5.19 -4.23 15.40
C PRO A 68 4.33 -3.24 16.20
#